data_AF-A0A2G9MUR2-F1
#
_entry.id   AF-A0A2G9MUR2-F1
#
_cell.length_a   1.000
_cell.length_b   1.000
_cell.length_c   1.000
_cell.angle_alpha   90.00
_cell.angle_beta   90.00
_cell.angle_gamma   90.00
#
_symmetry.space_group_name_H-M   'P 1'
#
loop_
_entity.id
_entity.type
_entity.pdbx_description
1 polymer ?
#
loop_
_entity_poly.entity_id
_entity_poly.type
_entity_poly.pdbx_seq_one_letter_code
_entity_poly.pdbx_strand_id
1 'polypeptide(L)'
;MPNSLFLRVPKKEGEKYRRELSDEGVLRKDAKITSDLSFIYLPISRKFKTNLKILKRLSIPLSKKPRSIEDALKGKLSQSQLASLTKSFDIIGDIAILEIPASLQKHELKIAKAVSAVHPNVKCVCKKTSGMQGKFRIRKVKVLL
;
A
#
# COMPACT_ATOMS: atom_id res chain seq x y z
N MET A 1 -5.82 13.06 -12.86
CA MET A 1 -6.35 12.69 -11.52
C MET A 1 -7.51 11.72 -11.72
N PRO A 2 -7.61 10.59 -11.01
CA PRO A 2 -8.70 9.65 -11.24
C PRO A 2 -10.00 10.20 -10.65
N ASN A 3 -10.85 10.76 -11.52
CA ASN A 3 -12.25 11.03 -11.20
C ASN A 3 -12.86 9.78 -10.59
N SER A 4 -13.44 9.90 -9.40
CA SER A 4 -13.94 8.75 -8.68
C SER A 4 -15.41 8.89 -8.38
N LEU A 5 -16.14 7.84 -8.74
CA LEU A 5 -17.58 7.75 -8.61
C LEU A 5 -17.92 7.15 -7.25
N PHE A 6 -18.90 7.72 -6.58
CA PHE A 6 -19.45 7.22 -5.32
C PHE A 6 -20.94 7.02 -5.47
N LEU A 7 -21.43 5.87 -5.04
CA LEU A 7 -22.85 5.64 -4.87
C LEU A 7 -23.28 6.16 -3.50
N ARG A 8 -24.21 7.10 -3.46
CA ARG A 8 -24.83 7.57 -2.20
C ARG A 8 -25.98 6.63 -1.85
N VAL A 9 -25.83 5.91 -0.74
CA VAL A 9 -26.79 4.92 -0.25
C VAL A 9 -27.30 5.35 1.13
N PRO A 10 -28.60 5.24 1.45
CA PRO A 10 -29.09 5.40 2.81
C PRO A 10 -28.41 4.40 3.78
N LYS A 11 -28.08 4.80 5.00
CA LYS A 11 -27.41 3.90 5.97
C LYS A 11 -28.14 2.57 6.19
N LYS A 12 -29.48 2.59 6.21
CA LYS A 12 -30.31 1.40 6.38
C LYS A 12 -30.05 0.33 5.31
N GLU A 13 -29.66 0.74 4.11
CA GLU A 13 -29.45 -0.14 2.95
C GLU A 13 -27.96 -0.33 2.63
N GLY A 14 -27.06 0.19 3.47
CA GLY A 14 -25.63 0.24 3.20
C GLY A 14 -25.00 -1.12 2.91
N GLU A 15 -25.26 -2.10 3.77
CA GLU A 15 -24.71 -3.46 3.61
C GLU A 15 -25.29 -4.18 2.40
N LYS A 16 -26.57 -3.96 2.10
CA LYS A 16 -27.23 -4.54 0.91
C LYS A 16 -26.49 -4.11 -0.36
N TYR A 17 -26.35 -2.80 -0.57
CA TYR A 17 -25.66 -2.26 -1.74
C TYR A 17 -24.16 -2.56 -1.74
N ARG A 18 -23.52 -2.67 -0.57
CA ARG A 18 -22.12 -3.07 -0.49
C ARG A 18 -21.91 -4.49 -1.03
N ARG A 19 -22.80 -5.43 -0.65
CA ARG A 19 -22.75 -6.81 -1.16
C ARG A 19 -23.02 -6.86 -2.65
N GLU A 20 -24.12 -6.25 -3.11
CA GLU A 20 -24.47 -6.19 -4.54
C GLU A 20 -23.31 -5.62 -5.39
N LEU A 21 -22.71 -4.50 -4.98
CA LEU A 21 -21.58 -3.90 -5.69
C LEU A 21 -20.32 -4.77 -5.64
N SER A 22 -20.13 -5.55 -4.57
CA SER A 22 -18.99 -6.45 -4.42
C SER A 22 -19.16 -7.69 -5.32
N ASP A 23 -20.36 -8.26 -5.36
CA ASP A 23 -20.70 -9.44 -6.14
C ASP A 23 -20.59 -9.16 -7.64
N GLU A 24 -21.02 -7.97 -8.08
CA GLU A 24 -20.84 -7.52 -9.47
C GLU A 24 -19.41 -7.04 -9.80
N GLY A 25 -18.50 -7.01 -8.82
CA GLY A 25 -17.12 -6.53 -9.00
C GLY A 25 -17.01 -5.03 -9.31
N VAL A 26 -18.05 -4.24 -9.03
CA VAL A 26 -18.09 -2.79 -9.29
C VAL A 26 -17.52 -2.00 -8.12
N LEU A 27 -17.54 -2.57 -6.91
CA LEU A 27 -17.03 -1.91 -5.70
C LEU A 27 -15.51 -1.73 -5.76
N ARG A 28 -15.06 -0.49 -5.60
CA ARG A 28 -13.63 -0.14 -5.55
C ARG A 28 -13.03 -0.44 -4.19
N LYS A 29 -12.06 -1.37 -4.15
CA LYS A 29 -11.33 -1.77 -2.93
C LYS A 29 -10.13 -0.87 -2.61
N ASP A 30 -9.83 0.11 -3.45
CA ASP A 30 -8.72 1.06 -3.30
C ASP A 30 -9.10 2.36 -2.59
N ALA A 31 -10.40 2.65 -2.53
CA ALA A 31 -10.97 3.84 -1.93
C ALA A 31 -11.64 3.50 -0.59
N LYS A 32 -11.57 4.43 0.38
CA LYS A 32 -12.26 4.26 1.67
C LYS A 32 -13.76 4.51 1.49
N ILE A 33 -14.58 3.65 2.09
CA ILE A 33 -16.01 3.92 2.26
C ILE A 33 -16.14 5.09 3.26
N THR A 34 -16.91 6.11 2.89
CA THR A 34 -17.17 7.26 3.77
C THR A 34 -18.66 7.32 4.11
N SER A 35 -19.01 7.96 5.21
CA SER A 35 -20.40 8.07 5.64
C SER A 35 -20.64 9.37 6.40
N ASP A 36 -21.83 9.94 6.24
CA ASP A 36 -22.31 11.08 7.04
C ASP A 36 -23.37 10.59 8.05
N LEU A 37 -24.21 11.48 8.60
CA LEU A 37 -25.27 11.12 9.54
C LEU A 37 -26.28 10.13 8.92
N SER A 38 -26.72 10.37 7.69
CA SER A 38 -27.83 9.62 7.07
C SER A 38 -27.43 8.72 5.88
N PHE A 39 -26.24 8.93 5.29
CA PHE A 39 -25.84 8.27 4.04
C PHE A 39 -24.44 7.63 4.12
N ILE A 40 -24.24 6.58 3.35
CA ILE A 40 -22.95 5.92 3.08
C ILE A 40 -22.59 6.16 1.61
N TYR A 41 -21.31 6.44 1.37
CA TYR A 41 -20.75 6.65 0.05
C TYR A 41 -19.83 5.48 -0.29
N LEU A 42 -20.31 4.62 -1.18
CA LEU A 42 -19.58 3.45 -1.66
C LEU A 42 -18.82 3.80 -2.94
N PRO A 43 -17.48 3.62 -2.99
CA PRO A 43 -16.71 3.93 -4.19
C PRO A 43 -16.97 2.88 -5.29
N ILE A 44 -17.28 3.33 -6.50
CA ILE A 44 -17.60 2.45 -7.65
C ILE A 44 -16.63 2.66 -8.81
N SER A 45 -16.32 1.59 -9.54
CA SER A 45 -15.41 1.60 -10.70
C SER A 45 -16.10 2.08 -11.97
N ARG A 46 -17.39 1.76 -12.12
CA ARG A 46 -18.25 2.12 -13.26
C ARG A 46 -19.62 2.56 -12.75
N LYS A 47 -20.40 3.23 -13.62
CA LYS A 47 -21.79 3.58 -13.30
C LYS A 47 -22.60 2.30 -13.08
N PHE A 48 -23.31 2.23 -11.95
CA PHE A 48 -24.18 1.12 -11.59
C PHE A 48 -25.64 1.52 -11.87
N LYS A 49 -26.42 0.66 -12.55
CA LYS A 49 -27.82 0.95 -12.91
C LYS A 49 -28.68 0.89 -11.67
N THR A 50 -28.88 2.03 -11.02
CA THR A 50 -29.73 2.17 -9.82
C THR A 50 -30.47 3.49 -9.84
N ASN A 51 -31.54 3.56 -9.05
CA ASN A 51 -32.28 4.81 -8.79
C ASN A 51 -31.54 5.73 -7.81
N LEU A 52 -30.34 5.35 -7.36
CA LEU A 52 -29.57 6.09 -6.37
C LEU A 52 -28.65 7.13 -7.02
N LYS A 53 -28.41 8.21 -6.27
CA LYS A 53 -27.58 9.34 -6.75
C LYS A 53 -26.11 8.93 -6.81
N ILE A 54 -25.52 8.96 -8.00
CA ILE A 54 -24.08 8.80 -8.21
C ILE A 54 -23.41 10.17 -8.09
N LEU A 55 -22.44 10.29 -7.18
CA LEU A 55 -21.65 11.48 -6.96
C LEU A 55 -20.27 11.33 -7.60
N LYS A 56 -19.79 12.38 -8.27
CA LYS A 56 -18.38 12.50 -8.66
C LYS A 56 -17.67 13.27 -7.56
N ARG A 57 -16.69 12.64 -6.89
CA ARG A 57 -15.77 13.35 -5.99
C ARG A 57 -14.40 13.45 -6.65
N LEU A 58 -13.80 14.63 -6.57
CA LEU A 58 -12.46 14.92 -7.06
C LEU A 58 -11.37 14.38 -6.11
N SER A 59 -11.67 14.29 -4.81
CA SER A 59 -10.75 13.82 -3.78
C SER A 59 -11.33 12.63 -3.01
N ILE A 60 -10.54 11.56 -2.89
CA ILE A 60 -10.85 10.43 -2.01
C ILE A 60 -9.68 10.22 -1.05
N PRO A 61 -9.94 9.96 0.24
CA PRO A 61 -8.96 9.28 1.06
C PRO A 61 -8.69 7.87 0.49
N LEU A 62 -7.57 7.73 -0.21
CA LEU A 62 -7.05 6.43 -0.66
C LEU A 62 -6.82 5.55 0.58
N SER A 63 -7.43 4.36 0.60
CA SER A 63 -7.38 3.49 1.78
C SER A 63 -6.29 2.43 1.70
N LYS A 64 -5.63 2.26 0.55
CA LYS A 64 -4.65 1.20 0.38
C LYS A 64 -3.31 1.58 1.01
N LYS A 65 -3.12 1.14 2.26
CA LYS A 65 -1.77 0.77 2.70
C LYS A 65 -1.24 -0.29 1.71
N PRO A 66 0.01 -0.18 1.26
CA PRO A 66 0.58 -1.17 0.37
C PRO A 66 0.56 -2.54 1.06
N ARG A 67 0.11 -3.57 0.34
CA ARG A 67 0.08 -4.95 0.87
C ARG A 67 1.44 -5.63 0.77
N SER A 68 2.26 -5.16 -0.16
CA SER A 68 3.62 -5.64 -0.39
C SER A 68 4.57 -4.46 -0.65
N ILE A 69 5.86 -4.72 -0.51
CA ILE A 69 6.91 -3.75 -0.85
C ILE A 69 6.86 -3.42 -2.35
N GLU A 70 6.57 -4.41 -3.20
CA GLU A 70 6.37 -4.21 -4.64
C GLU A 70 5.21 -3.23 -4.93
N ASP A 71 4.07 -3.39 -4.24
CA ASP A 71 2.94 -2.46 -4.35
C ASP A 71 3.34 -1.04 -3.89
N ALA A 72 4.12 -0.93 -2.80
CA ALA A 72 4.58 0.36 -2.27
C ALA A 72 5.57 1.09 -3.21
N LEU A 73 6.28 0.33 -4.05
CA LEU A 73 7.28 0.82 -4.99
C LEU A 73 6.75 0.90 -6.43
N LYS A 74 5.54 0.41 -6.71
CA LYS A 74 4.90 0.49 -8.02
C LYS A 74 4.76 1.95 -8.46
N GLY A 75 5.27 2.26 -9.66
CA GLY A 75 5.33 3.63 -10.19
C GLY A 75 6.48 4.49 -9.63
N LYS A 76 7.25 4.01 -8.66
CA LYS A 76 8.48 4.67 -8.16
C LYS A 76 9.76 4.03 -8.70
N LEU A 77 9.67 2.77 -9.13
CA LEU A 77 10.72 1.96 -9.77
C LEU A 77 10.19 1.39 -11.09
N SER A 78 11.10 1.13 -12.04
CA SER A 78 10.77 0.43 -13.28
C SER A 78 10.49 -1.06 -13.02
N GLN A 79 9.86 -1.76 -13.97
CA GLN A 79 9.61 -3.20 -13.86
C GLN A 79 10.90 -4.00 -13.68
N SER A 80 11.96 -3.66 -14.42
CA SER A 80 13.26 -4.33 -14.29
C SER A 80 13.88 -4.11 -12.90
N GLN A 81 13.74 -2.92 -12.33
CA GLN A 81 14.20 -2.61 -10.98
C GLN A 81 13.40 -3.36 -9.92
N LEU A 82 12.08 -3.44 -10.07
CA LEU A 82 11.22 -4.23 -9.17
C LEU A 82 11.57 -5.72 -9.22
N ALA A 83 11.88 -6.25 -10.41
CA ALA A 83 12.32 -7.64 -10.57
C ALA A 83 13.66 -7.93 -9.87
N SER A 84 14.56 -6.93 -9.80
CA SER A 84 15.84 -7.05 -9.07
C SER A 84 15.72 -6.85 -7.55
N LEU A 85 14.54 -6.56 -7.02
CA LEU A 85 14.35 -6.32 -5.59
C LEU A 85 14.52 -7.63 -4.81
N THR A 86 15.40 -7.62 -3.81
CA THR A 86 15.51 -8.74 -2.87
C THR A 86 14.21 -8.84 -2.07
N LYS A 87 13.53 -9.98 -2.17
CA LYS A 87 12.24 -10.21 -1.49
C LYS A 87 12.39 -10.67 -0.04
N SER A 88 13.52 -11.30 0.28
CA SER A 88 13.85 -11.74 1.63
C SER A 88 14.58 -10.66 2.41
N PHE A 89 14.22 -10.53 3.68
CA PHE A 89 14.88 -9.67 4.64
C PHE A 89 14.54 -10.14 6.06
N ASP A 90 15.33 -9.66 7.02
CA ASP A 90 15.20 -10.06 8.42
C ASP A 90 14.54 -8.93 9.21
N ILE A 91 13.60 -9.26 10.11
CA ILE A 91 13.06 -8.31 11.11
C ILE A 91 13.45 -8.82 12.49
N ILE A 92 14.12 -7.98 13.28
CA ILE A 92 14.52 -8.26 14.66
C ILE A 92 13.93 -7.15 15.54
N GLY A 93 12.89 -7.48 16.33
CA GLY A 93 12.15 -6.48 17.09
C GLY A 93 11.49 -5.46 16.17
N ASP A 94 11.87 -4.19 16.31
CA ASP A 94 11.41 -3.07 15.47
C ASP A 94 12.45 -2.63 14.41
N ILE A 95 13.47 -3.46 14.14
CA ILE A 95 14.52 -3.20 13.16
C ILE A 95 14.39 -4.16 11.97
N ALA A 96 14.33 -3.63 10.74
CA ALA A 96 14.40 -4.42 9.52
C ALA A 96 15.78 -4.33 8.87
N ILE A 97 16.35 -5.45 8.43
CA ILE A 97 17.68 -5.55 7.82
C ILE A 97 17.55 -6.08 6.39
N LEU A 98 17.81 -5.19 5.43
CA LEU A 98 17.66 -5.43 3.99
C LEU A 98 18.99 -5.76 3.33
N GLU A 99 18.91 -6.47 2.21
CA GLU A 99 20.01 -6.60 1.25
C GLU A 99 19.62 -5.87 -0.03
N ILE A 100 20.36 -4.82 -0.38
CA ILE A 100 20.03 -3.96 -1.51
C ILE A 100 21.11 -4.11 -2.58
N PRO A 101 20.76 -4.63 -3.78
CA PRO A 101 21.73 -4.82 -4.84
C PRO A 101 22.29 -3.49 -5.33
N ALA A 102 23.50 -3.52 -5.89
CA ALA A 102 24.20 -2.33 -6.39
C ALA A 102 23.35 -1.49 -7.36
N SER A 103 22.57 -2.16 -8.21
CA SER A 103 21.65 -1.54 -9.18
C SER A 103 20.55 -0.67 -8.55
N LEU A 104 20.21 -0.92 -7.28
CA LEU A 104 19.14 -0.24 -6.55
C LEU A 104 19.66 0.72 -5.46
N GLN A 105 20.98 0.93 -5.36
CA GLN A 105 21.56 1.81 -4.33
C GLN A 105 20.98 3.24 -4.36
N LYS A 106 20.71 3.76 -5.56
CA LYS A 106 20.10 5.10 -5.74
C LYS A 106 18.66 5.18 -5.19
N HIS A 107 18.04 4.05 -4.87
CA HIS A 107 16.66 3.95 -4.39
C HIS A 107 16.54 3.38 -2.98
N GLU A 108 17.65 3.22 -2.25
CA GLU A 108 17.68 2.67 -0.89
C GLU A 108 16.67 3.32 0.05
N LEU A 109 16.61 4.65 0.07
CA LEU A 109 15.64 5.39 0.90
C LEU A 109 14.19 5.12 0.51
N LYS A 110 13.90 4.94 -0.78
CA LYS A 110 12.54 4.60 -1.25
C LYS A 110 12.15 3.20 -0.81
N ILE A 111 13.09 2.25 -0.91
CA ILE A 111 12.91 0.86 -0.49
C ILE A 111 12.71 0.80 1.03
N ALA A 112 13.51 1.52 1.81
CA ALA A 112 13.37 1.60 3.27
C ALA A 112 12.00 2.15 3.68
N LYS A 113 11.55 3.25 3.07
CA LYS A 113 10.22 3.82 3.29
C LYS A 113 9.09 2.85 2.91
N ALA A 114 9.28 2.08 1.84
CA ALA A 114 8.32 1.06 1.43
C ALA A 114 8.19 -0.05 2.48
N VAL A 115 9.30 -0.51 3.06
CA VAL A 115 9.30 -1.51 4.13
C VAL A 115 8.58 -1.00 5.37
N SER A 116 8.89 0.21 5.84
CA SER A 116 8.19 0.81 7.00
C SER A 116 6.69 1.05 6.74
N ALA A 117 6.31 1.41 5.50
CA ALA A 117 4.90 1.59 5.14
C ALA A 117 4.10 0.27 5.14
N VAL A 118 4.74 -0.84 4.79
CA VAL A 118 4.13 -2.19 4.79
C VAL A 118 4.14 -2.80 6.19
N HIS A 119 5.22 -2.59 6.94
CA HIS A 119 5.43 -3.14 8.29
C HIS A 119 5.41 -2.01 9.34
N PRO A 120 4.24 -1.65 9.88
CA PRO A 120 4.09 -0.48 10.75
C PRO A 120 4.84 -0.59 12.08
N ASN A 121 5.21 -1.79 12.51
CA ASN A 121 5.99 -2.01 13.74
C ASN A 121 7.48 -1.74 13.55
N VAL A 122 7.97 -1.66 12.30
CA VAL A 122 9.37 -1.38 12.00
C VAL A 122 9.63 0.11 12.14
N LYS A 123 10.49 0.47 13.09
CA LYS A 123 10.92 1.84 13.36
C LYS A 123 12.28 2.18 12.76
N CYS A 124 13.14 1.19 12.55
CA CYS A 124 14.45 1.38 11.94
C CYS A 124 14.65 0.44 10.76
N VAL A 125 15.18 0.95 9.65
CA VAL A 125 15.50 0.13 8.48
C VAL A 125 16.99 0.26 8.16
N CYS A 126 17.67 -0.88 8.08
CA CYS A 126 19.09 -1.00 7.83
C CYS A 126 19.36 -1.74 6.51
N LYS A 127 20.51 -1.48 5.88
CA LYS A 127 21.05 -2.34 4.81
C LYS A 127 22.31 -3.06 5.26
N LYS A 128 22.49 -4.30 4.80
CA LYS A 128 23.74 -5.06 4.94
C LYS A 128 24.83 -4.37 4.11
N THR A 129 26.00 -4.12 4.70
CA THR A 129 27.16 -3.50 4.00
C THR A 129 28.34 -4.44 3.86
N SER A 130 28.36 -5.55 4.62
CA SER A 130 29.39 -6.57 4.53
C SER A 130 28.84 -7.96 4.82
N GLY A 131 29.63 -8.98 4.48
CA GLY A 131 29.48 -10.31 5.06
C GLY A 131 29.73 -10.32 6.58
N MET A 132 29.62 -11.50 7.18
CA MET A 132 29.97 -11.70 8.60
C MET A 132 31.49 -11.62 8.76
N GLN A 133 31.96 -10.94 9.80
CA GLN A 133 33.38 -10.66 10.01
C GLN A 133 33.82 -11.02 11.44
N GLY A 134 35.07 -11.46 11.56
CA GLY A 134 35.74 -11.72 12.83
C GLY A 134 35.24 -12.95 13.59
N LYS A 135 35.88 -13.24 14.73
CA LYS A 135 35.56 -14.39 15.60
C LYS A 135 34.12 -14.32 16.15
N PHE A 136 33.64 -13.11 16.42
CA PHE A 136 32.29 -12.85 16.92
C PHE A 136 31.23 -12.77 15.82
N ARG A 137 31.61 -13.01 14.55
CA ARG A 137 30.64 -13.15 13.45
C ARG A 137 29.75 -11.90 13.28
N ILE A 138 30.30 -10.72 13.56
CA ILE A 138 29.59 -9.43 13.50
C ILE A 138 29.38 -9.02 12.04
N ARG A 139 28.20 -8.51 11.71
CA ARG A 139 27.87 -7.99 10.39
C ARG A 139 27.73 -6.48 10.43
N LYS A 140 28.39 -5.77 9.51
CA LYS A 140 28.21 -4.31 9.38
C LYS A 140 26.89 -4.01 8.68
N VAL A 141 26.16 -3.05 9.21
CA VAL A 141 24.92 -2.53 8.66
C VAL A 141 24.97 -1.01 8.62
N LYS A 142 24.22 -0.41 7.69
CA LYS A 142 24.02 1.04 7.60
C LYS A 142 22.54 1.35 7.79
N VAL A 143 22.23 2.26 8.71
CA VAL A 143 20.88 2.78 8.92
C VAL A 143 20.45 3.63 7.72
N LEU A 144 19.22 3.43 7.27
CA LEU A 144 18.59 4.16 6.17
C LEU A 144 17.42 5.01 6.65
N LEU A 145 16.73 4.57 7.71
CA LEU A 145 15.55 5.19 8.29
C LEU A 145 15.52 4.96 9.79
#